data_AF-A0A1Y5PL93-F1
#
_entry.id   AF-A0A1Y5PL93-F1
#
_cell.length_a   1.000
_cell.length_b   1.000
_cell.length_c   1.000
_cell.angle_alpha   90.00
_cell.angle_beta   90.00
_cell.angle_gamma   90.00
#
_symmetry.space_group_name_H-M   'P 1'
#
loop_
_entity.id
_entity.type
_entity.pdbx_description
1 polymer ?
#
loop_
_entity_poly.entity_id
_entity_poly.type
_entity_poly.pdbx_seq_one_letter_code
_entity_poly.pdbx_strand_id
1 'polypeptide(L)'
;MTMAAINRPYMFEMAALALNGEDLDGVRKAAESNGVASADLERAVAILRVLQQGGEDPDDFVLREYILDGWLHGYLPLNVQASNPTLNTWRLGQLAEAHYSGQS
;
A
#
# COMPACT_ATOMS: atom_id res chain seq x y z
N MET A 1 8.48 -8.23 14.78
CA MET A 1 7.68 -8.21 13.55
C MET A 1 8.09 -6.98 12.77
N THR A 2 8.51 -7.12 11.51
CA THR A 2 8.79 -5.97 10.64
C THR A 2 7.47 -5.33 10.21
N MET A 3 7.41 -4.00 10.17
CA MET A 3 6.22 -3.25 9.77
C MET A 3 5.62 -3.72 8.44
N ALA A 4 6.44 -4.17 7.48
CA ALA A 4 6.00 -4.68 6.19
C ALA A 4 5.14 -5.95 6.25
N ALA A 5 5.30 -6.79 7.27
CA ALA A 5 4.45 -7.97 7.46
C ALA A 5 3.04 -7.60 7.93
N ILE A 6 2.87 -6.38 8.45
CA ILE A 6 1.65 -5.87 9.06
C ILE A 6 0.96 -4.86 8.13
N ASN A 7 1.70 -3.99 7.45
CA ASN A 7 1.17 -2.98 6.51
C ASN A 7 1.38 -3.41 5.06
N ARG A 8 0.68 -4.48 4.65
CA ARG A 8 0.65 -4.97 3.27
C ARG A 8 0.27 -3.90 2.23
N PRO A 9 -0.71 -3.00 2.45
CA PRO A 9 -1.06 -2.00 1.44
C PRO A 9 0.07 -1.00 1.18
N TYR A 10 0.88 -0.65 2.18
CA TYR A 10 2.05 0.22 1.99
C TYR A 10 3.09 -0.38 1.03
N MET A 11 3.28 -1.71 1.04
CA MET A 11 4.17 -2.39 0.09
C MET A 11 3.71 -2.22 -1.35
N PHE A 12 2.41 -2.33 -1.60
CA PHE A 12 1.86 -2.12 -2.95
C PHE A 12 1.85 -0.65 -3.35
N GLU A 13 1.68 0.27 -2.42
CA GLU A 13 1.85 1.70 -2.69
C GLU A 13 3.27 2.01 -3.19
N MET A 14 4.30 1.51 -2.50
CA MET A 14 5.69 1.65 -2.96
C MET A 14 5.90 1.00 -4.34
N ALA A 15 5.28 -0.14 -4.59
CA ALA A 15 5.35 -0.80 -5.88
C ALA A 15 4.65 0.00 -7.00
N ALA A 16 3.54 0.69 -6.70
CA ALA A 16 2.85 1.56 -7.65
C ALA A 16 3.71 2.79 -8.00
N LEU A 17 4.36 3.42 -7.01
CA LEU A 17 5.31 4.52 -7.26
C LEU A 17 6.47 4.07 -8.16
N ALA A 18 7.03 2.89 -7.89
CA ALA A 18 8.07 2.30 -8.73
C ALA A 18 7.60 2.01 -10.17
N LEU A 19 6.33 1.66 -10.36
CA LEU A 19 5.76 1.43 -11.70
C LEU A 19 5.49 2.72 -12.48
N ASN A 20 5.11 3.78 -11.78
CA ASN A 20 4.85 5.09 -12.37
C ASN A 20 6.13 5.82 -12.80
N GLY A 21 7.30 5.19 -12.64
CA GLY A 21 8.58 5.73 -13.08
C GLY A 21 9.18 6.74 -12.10
N GLU A 22 8.73 6.75 -10.84
CA GLU A 22 9.43 7.49 -9.80
C GLU A 22 10.83 6.91 -9.53
N ASP A 23 11.69 7.70 -8.89
CA ASP A 23 13.06 7.33 -8.55
C ASP A 23 13.11 5.97 -7.82
N LEU A 24 13.42 4.92 -8.58
CA LEU A 24 13.45 3.54 -8.10
C LEU A 24 14.42 3.35 -6.93
N ASP A 25 15.52 4.11 -6.90
CA ASP A 25 16.49 4.03 -5.81
C ASP A 25 15.95 4.74 -4.55
N GLY A 26 15.22 5.84 -4.75
CA GLY A 26 14.46 6.52 -3.69
C GLY A 26 13.36 5.64 -3.10
N VAL A 27 12.57 4.98 -3.94
CA VAL A 27 11.48 4.08 -3.52
C VAL A 27 12.05 2.86 -2.78
N ARG A 28 13.15 2.25 -3.26
CA ARG A 28 13.79 1.13 -2.53
C ARG A 28 14.29 1.56 -1.15
N LYS A 29 14.95 2.70 -1.05
CA LYS A 29 15.42 3.22 0.25
C LYS A 29 14.27 3.50 1.20
N ALA A 30 13.18 4.09 0.71
CA ALA A 30 11.99 4.36 1.52
C ALA A 30 11.35 3.04 1.99
N ALA A 31 11.20 2.06 1.10
CA ALA A 31 10.67 0.74 1.41
C ALA A 31 11.51 0.03 2.49
N GLU A 32 12.84 -0.01 2.32
CA GLU A 32 13.76 -0.62 3.28
C GLU A 32 13.73 0.08 4.64
N SER A 33 13.69 1.42 4.66
CA SER A 33 13.56 2.20 5.90
C SER A 33 12.27 1.93 6.66
N ASN A 34 11.22 1.49 5.96
CA ASN A 34 9.93 1.11 6.53
C ASN A 34 9.79 -0.42 6.71
N GLY A 35 10.89 -1.16 6.58
CA GLY A 35 10.97 -2.59 6.86
C GLY A 35 10.45 -3.50 5.74
N VAL A 36 10.22 -2.97 4.54
CA VAL A 36 9.90 -3.75 3.33
C VAL A 36 11.20 -4.23 2.70
N ALA A 37 11.38 -5.55 2.59
CA ALA A 37 12.56 -6.11 1.95
C ALA A 37 12.50 -5.86 0.43
N SER A 38 13.65 -5.63 -0.20
CA SER A 38 13.72 -5.33 -1.64
C SER A 38 13.14 -6.46 -2.50
N ALA A 39 13.28 -7.72 -2.08
CA ALA A 39 12.69 -8.88 -2.75
C ALA A 39 11.15 -8.88 -2.68
N ASP A 40 10.56 -8.43 -1.57
CA ASP A 40 9.11 -8.31 -1.42
C ASP A 40 8.57 -7.17 -2.28
N LEU A 41 9.30 -6.05 -2.35
CA LEU A 41 8.96 -4.92 -3.22
C LEU A 41 9.01 -5.33 -4.71
N GLU A 42 10.06 -6.03 -5.15
CA GLU A 42 10.15 -6.53 -6.53
C GLU A 42 9.00 -7.47 -6.88
N ARG A 43 8.61 -8.32 -5.92
CA ARG A 43 7.46 -9.21 -6.09
C ARG A 43 6.15 -8.43 -6.16
N ALA A 44 5.97 -7.39 -5.34
CA ALA A 44 4.82 -6.50 -5.40
C ALA A 44 4.72 -5.75 -6.73
N VAL A 45 5.85 -5.25 -7.25
CA VAL A 45 5.92 -4.64 -8.60
C VAL A 45 5.51 -5.62 -9.68
N ALA A 46 5.98 -6.88 -9.60
CA ALA A 46 5.59 -7.92 -10.56
C ALA A 46 4.09 -8.24 -10.49
N ILE A 47 3.50 -8.29 -9.30
CA ILE A 47 2.06 -8.49 -9.10
C ILE A 47 1.26 -7.36 -9.77
N LEU A 48 1.61 -6.10 -9.48
CA LEU A 48 0.92 -4.95 -10.07
C LEU A 48 1.03 -4.91 -11.61
N ARG A 49 2.18 -5.32 -12.19
CA ARG A 49 2.30 -5.45 -13.65
C ARG A 49 1.35 -6.48 -14.24
N VAL A 50 1.16 -7.62 -13.58
CA VAL A 50 0.23 -8.66 -14.04
C VAL A 50 -1.20 -8.13 -13.98
N LEU A 51 -1.58 -7.42 -12.92
CA LEU A 51 -2.90 -6.81 -12.78
C LEU A 51 -3.14 -5.73 -13.84
N GLN A 52 -2.16 -4.86 -14.08
CA GLN A 52 -2.20 -3.84 -15.12
C GLN A 52 -2.39 -4.44 -16.52
N GLN A 53 -1.70 -5.54 -16.83
CA GLN A 53 -1.89 -6.28 -18.09
C GLN A 53 -3.29 -6.90 -18.20
N GLY A 54 -3.92 -7.21 -17.07
CA GLY A 54 -5.32 -7.67 -16.99
C GLY A 54 -6.37 -6.57 -17.11
N GLY A 55 -5.95 -5.30 -17.21
CA GLY A 55 -6.84 -4.14 -17.31
C GLY A 55 -7.29 -3.55 -15.97
N GLU A 56 -6.69 -3.97 -14.86
CA GLU A 56 -6.92 -3.36 -13.55
C GLU A 56 -5.94 -2.20 -13.32
N ASP A 57 -6.44 -1.06 -12.83
CA ASP A 57 -5.59 0.08 -12.48
C ASP A 57 -4.83 -0.22 -11.17
N PRO A 58 -3.48 -0.16 -11.15
CA PRO A 58 -2.69 -0.34 -9.94
C PRO A 58 -3.12 0.57 -8.79
N ASP A 59 -3.51 1.82 -9.06
CA ASP A 59 -3.89 2.77 -8.01
C ASP A 59 -5.23 2.37 -7.35
N ASP A 60 -6.20 1.90 -8.14
CA ASP A 60 -7.47 1.37 -7.65
C ASP A 60 -7.27 0.10 -6.81
N PHE A 61 -6.32 -0.75 -7.22
CA PHE A 61 -5.95 -1.95 -6.46
C PHE A 61 -5.36 -1.57 -5.10
N VAL A 62 -4.41 -0.64 -5.05
CA VAL A 62 -3.79 -0.17 -3.80
C VAL A 62 -4.83 0.45 -2.88
N LEU A 63 -5.74 1.27 -3.41
CA LEU A 63 -6.84 1.85 -2.65
C LEU A 63 -7.71 0.76 -1.99
N ARG A 64 -8.04 -0.29 -2.73
CA ARG A 64 -8.83 -1.42 -2.23
C ARG A 64 -8.11 -2.20 -1.14
N GLU A 65 -6.81 -2.45 -1.29
CA GLU A 65 -6.01 -3.12 -0.26
C GLU A 65 -6.03 -2.33 1.05
N TYR A 66 -5.89 -1.00 1.00
CA TYR A 66 -5.97 -0.16 2.20
C TYR A 66 -7.35 -0.19 2.89
N ILE A 67 -8.43 -0.26 2.12
CA ILE A 67 -9.79 -0.37 2.65
C ILE A 67 -9.98 -1.71 3.34
N LEU A 68 -9.58 -2.81 2.69
CA LEU A 68 -9.66 -4.16 3.24
C LEU A 68 -8.83 -4.29 4.52
N ASP A 69 -7.61 -3.77 4.51
CA ASP A 69 -6.72 -3.76 5.67
C ASP A 69 -7.35 -2.95 6.83
N GLY A 70 -7.90 -1.77 6.54
CA GLY A 70 -8.53 -0.94 7.57
C GLY A 70 -9.79 -1.54 8.17
N TRP A 71 -10.58 -2.26 7.39
CA TRP A 71 -11.70 -3.04 7.91
C TRP A 71 -11.24 -4.20 8.78
N LEU A 72 -10.19 -4.91 8.35
CA LEU A 72 -9.65 -6.06 9.06
C LEU A 72 -9.03 -5.67 10.41
N HIS A 73 -8.28 -4.57 10.42
CA HIS A 73 -7.52 -4.10 11.58
C HIS A 73 -8.27 -3.05 12.41
N GLY A 74 -9.42 -2.56 11.94
CA GLY A 74 -10.33 -1.71 12.69
C GLY A 74 -9.98 -0.22 12.71
N TYR A 75 -9.04 0.23 11.86
CA TYR A 75 -8.77 1.66 11.66
C TYR A 75 -9.68 2.32 10.62
N LEU A 76 -10.51 1.53 9.91
CA LEU A 76 -11.62 2.02 9.08
C LEU A 76 -12.94 1.36 9.47
N PRO A 77 -14.04 2.12 9.54
CA PRO A 77 -15.37 1.54 9.75
C PRO A 77 -15.89 0.85 8.47
N LEU A 78 -16.67 -0.22 8.64
CA LEU A 78 -17.21 -1.05 7.53
C LEU A 78 -18.18 -0.32 6.59
N ASN A 79 -18.61 0.90 6.93
CA ASN A 79 -19.48 1.72 6.09
C ASN A 79 -18.71 2.60 5.09
N VAL A 80 -17.38 2.66 5.20
CA VAL A 80 -16.52 3.34 4.22
C VAL A 80 -16.61 2.60 2.89
N GLN A 81 -16.83 3.31 1.79
CA GLN A 81 -16.82 2.73 0.44
C GLN A 81 -15.63 3.25 -0.36
N ALA A 82 -15.13 2.45 -1.30
CA ALA A 82 -14.07 2.85 -2.23
C ALA A 82 -14.48 4.05 -3.11
N SER A 83 -15.77 4.24 -3.33
CA SER A 83 -16.34 5.40 -4.04
C SER A 83 -16.37 6.69 -3.21
N ASN A 84 -15.92 6.68 -1.95
CA ASN A 84 -15.94 7.86 -1.11
C ASN A 84 -14.90 8.88 -1.60
N PRO A 85 -15.31 10.07 -2.08
CA PRO A 85 -14.39 11.06 -2.67
C PRO A 85 -13.44 11.69 -1.66
N THR A 86 -13.68 11.49 -0.36
CA THR A 86 -12.80 11.99 0.71
C THR A 86 -11.67 11.03 1.06
N LEU A 87 -11.65 9.84 0.46
CA LEU A 87 -10.62 8.83 0.66
C LEU A 87 -9.79 8.67 -0.60
N ASN A 88 -8.50 8.89 -0.44
CA ASN A 88 -7.47 8.56 -1.42
C ASN A 88 -6.38 7.73 -0.73
N THR A 89 -5.52 7.10 -1.53
CA THR A 89 -4.44 6.23 -1.05
C THR A 89 -3.60 6.92 0.03
N TRP A 90 -3.25 8.20 -0.18
CA TRP A 90 -2.50 8.99 0.79
C TRP A 90 -3.19 9.10 2.15
N ARG A 91 -4.50 9.40 2.18
CA ARG A 91 -5.25 9.54 3.41
C ARG A 91 -5.40 8.21 4.15
N LEU A 92 -5.55 7.12 3.40
CA LEU A 92 -5.60 5.77 3.97
C LEU A 92 -4.24 5.34 4.52
N GLY A 93 -3.15 5.68 3.84
CA GLY A 93 -1.78 5.49 4.31
C GLY A 93 -1.53 6.15 5.66
N GLN A 94 -1.99 7.39 5.85
CA GLN A 94 -1.90 8.07 7.15
C GLN A 94 -2.68 7.36 8.26
N LEU A 95 -3.86 6.80 7.95
CA LEU A 95 -4.66 6.07 8.94
C LEU A 95 -3.99 4.75 9.33
N ALA A 96 -3.45 4.02 8.34
CA ALA A 96 -2.68 2.80 8.57
C ALA A 96 -1.40 3.09 9.38
N GLU A 97 -0.64 4.13 9.01
CA GLU A 97 0.55 4.55 9.75
C GLU A 97 0.21 4.91 11.20
N ALA A 98 -0.83 5.72 11.44
CA ALA A 98 -1.27 6.07 12.79
C ALA A 98 -1.67 4.82 13.61
N HIS A 99 -2.32 3.85 12.97
CA HIS A 99 -2.71 2.60 13.62
C HIS A 99 -1.51 1.73 13.99
N TYR A 100 -0.58 1.51 13.06
CA TYR A 100 0.56 0.62 13.26
C TYR A 100 1.71 1.25 14.06
N SER A 101 1.91 2.56 13.98
CA SER A 101 2.86 3.28 14.84
C SER A 101 2.40 3.32 16.30
N GLY A 102 1.09 3.42 16.54
CA GLY A 102 0.51 3.37 17.89
C GLY A 102 0.55 1.99 18.56
N GLN A 103 0.91 0.94 17.82
CA GLN A 103 1.05 -0.44 18.33
C GLN A 103 2.51 -0.85 18.61
N SER A 104 3.44 0.10 18.49
CA SER A 104 4.87 -0.10 18.76
C SER A 104 5.25 -0.02 20.24
#